data_AF-A0A497PAH2-F1
#
_entry.id   AF-A0A497PAH2-F1
#
_cell.length_a   1.000
_cell.length_b   1.000
_cell.length_c   1.000
_cell.angle_alpha   90.00
_cell.angle_beta   90.00
_cell.angle_gamma   90.00
#
_symmetry.space_group_name_H-M   'P 1'
#
loop_
_entity.id
_entity.type
_entity.pdbx_description
1 polymer ?
#
loop_
_entity_poly.entity_id
_entity_poly.type
_entity_poly.pdbx_seq_one_letter_code
_entity_poly.pdbx_strand_id
1 'polypeptide(L)'
;MKDISDKALKRYERLETLYKIYLDDREFYRLLESLNAESWQVVMMFFQQLLQNFILFVQKQLDYGSGNIARFGELGVMVRANDKIERLRTLLLENREAKNEPVEDTWRDLANYGVIGLLCHLGLWPEYQKMDYSDKEYQDPNPPASP
;
A
#
# COMPACT_ATOMS: atom_id res chain seq x y z
N MET A 1 -7.12 31.06 -11.35
CA MET A 1 -7.24 29.59 -11.33
C MET A 1 -6.21 29.07 -12.34
N LYS A 2 -5.23 28.25 -11.96
CA LYS A 2 -4.21 27.76 -12.92
C LYS A 2 -4.91 26.90 -13.98
N ASP A 3 -4.61 27.13 -15.24
CA ASP A 3 -5.13 26.36 -16.36
C ASP A 3 -4.66 24.89 -16.23
N ILE A 4 -5.60 23.95 -16.22
CA ILE A 4 -5.32 22.53 -16.01
C ILE A 4 -5.20 21.89 -17.40
N SER A 5 -4.06 21.24 -17.70
CA SER A 5 -3.88 20.55 -18.99
C SER A 5 -4.95 19.47 -19.21
N ASP A 6 -5.35 19.22 -20.46
CA ASP A 6 -6.30 18.14 -20.82
C ASP A 6 -5.91 16.76 -20.27
N LYS A 7 -4.60 16.49 -20.21
CA LYS A 7 -4.07 15.25 -19.63
C LYS A 7 -4.38 15.14 -18.13
N ALA A 8 -4.27 16.26 -17.41
CA ALA A 8 -4.60 16.31 -15.99
C ALA A 8 -6.12 16.22 -15.77
N LEU A 9 -6.92 16.85 -16.63
CA LEU A 9 -8.38 16.74 -16.60
C LEU A 9 -8.84 15.29 -16.76
N LYS A 10 -8.34 14.57 -17.76
CA LYS A 10 -8.68 13.14 -17.97
C LYS A 10 -8.33 12.25 -16.78
N ARG A 11 -7.22 12.55 -16.09
CA ARG A 11 -6.82 11.82 -14.88
C ARG A 11 -7.77 12.11 -13.72
N TYR A 12 -8.18 13.37 -13.56
CA TYR A 12 -9.16 13.79 -12.57
C TYR A 12 -10.51 13.11 -12.79
N GLU A 13 -11.05 13.12 -14.01
CA GLU A 13 -12.31 12.46 -14.36
C GLU A 13 -12.29 10.96 -14.01
N ARG A 14 -11.14 10.31 -14.21
CA ARG A 14 -10.97 8.90 -13.84
C ARG A 14 -10.99 8.68 -12.33
N LEU A 15 -10.39 9.57 -11.54
CA LEU A 15 -10.46 9.52 -10.07
C LEU A 15 -11.90 9.76 -9.57
N GLU A 16 -12.60 10.72 -10.17
CA GLU A 16 -14.01 10.99 -9.84
C GLU A 16 -14.90 9.78 -10.16
N THR A 17 -14.63 9.08 -11.26
CA THR A 17 -15.33 7.85 -11.60
C THR A 17 -15.11 6.74 -10.56
N LEU A 18 -13.88 6.56 -10.08
CA LEU A 18 -13.59 5.60 -9.01
C LEU A 18 -14.33 5.96 -7.71
N TYR A 19 -14.35 7.25 -7.35
CA TYR A 19 -15.12 7.72 -6.21
C TYR A 19 -16.60 7.33 -6.33
N LYS A 20 -17.22 7.55 -7.50
CA LYS A 20 -18.63 7.19 -7.73
C LYS A 20 -18.87 5.69 -7.65
N ILE A 21 -17.95 4.86 -8.15
CA ILE A 21 -18.10 3.41 -8.12
C ILE A 21 -18.00 2.85 -6.69
N TYR A 22 -17.07 3.35 -5.89
CA TYR A 22 -16.73 2.73 -4.60
C TYR A 22 -17.31 3.44 -3.38
N LEU A 23 -17.60 4.74 -3.47
CA LEU A 23 -17.99 5.57 -2.33
C LEU A 23 -19.36 6.26 -2.51
N ASP A 24 -19.88 6.37 -3.73
CA ASP A 24 -21.25 6.85 -4.00
C ASP A 24 -22.24 5.68 -4.02
N ASP A 25 -22.19 4.87 -2.96
CA ASP A 25 -23.01 3.68 -2.79
C ASP A 25 -23.91 3.83 -1.55
N ARG A 26 -25.20 3.45 -1.69
CA ARG A 26 -26.18 3.61 -0.60
C ARG A 26 -25.84 2.76 0.63
N GLU A 27 -25.22 1.61 0.47
CA GLU A 27 -24.78 0.80 1.61
C GLU A 27 -23.58 1.45 2.32
N PHE A 28 -22.68 2.10 1.56
CA PHE A 28 -21.58 2.86 2.15
C PHE A 28 -22.09 3.99 3.05
N TYR A 29 -23.09 4.77 2.58
CA TYR A 29 -23.68 5.83 3.40
C TYR A 29 -24.36 5.30 4.67
N ARG A 30 -25.09 4.18 4.58
CA ARG A 30 -25.71 3.55 5.76
C ARG A 30 -24.66 3.07 6.76
N LEU A 31 -23.53 2.54 6.29
CA LEU A 31 -22.43 2.17 7.17
C LEU A 31 -21.89 3.38 7.93
N LEU A 32 -21.70 4.51 7.25
CA LEU A 32 -21.26 5.75 7.89
C LEU A 32 -22.28 6.29 8.91
N GLU A 33 -23.58 6.27 8.57
CA GLU A 33 -24.66 6.68 9.48
C GLU A 33 -24.74 5.80 10.74
N SER A 34 -24.31 4.54 10.66
CA SER A 34 -24.31 3.63 11.80
C SER A 34 -23.19 3.88 12.82
N LEU A 35 -22.23 4.75 12.49
CA LEU A 35 -21.09 5.04 13.36
C LEU A 35 -21.48 5.97 14.51
N ASN A 36 -21.00 5.66 15.71
CA ASN A 36 -21.00 6.60 16.82
C ASN A 36 -19.88 7.66 16.65
N ALA A 37 -19.87 8.67 17.52
CA ALA A 37 -18.92 9.78 17.44
C ALA A 37 -17.44 9.36 17.54
N GLU A 38 -17.11 8.37 18.38
CA GLU A 38 -15.73 7.87 18.55
C GLU A 38 -15.26 7.12 17.31
N SER A 39 -16.08 6.19 16.81
CA SER A 39 -15.78 5.45 15.57
C SER A 39 -15.65 6.39 14.37
N TRP A 40 -16.50 7.42 14.30
CA TRP A 40 -16.40 8.45 13.26
C TRP A 40 -15.03 9.15 13.28
N GLN A 41 -14.54 9.54 14.46
CA GLN A 41 -13.23 10.18 14.58
C GLN A 41 -12.10 9.27 14.09
N VAL A 42 -12.09 8.00 14.50
CA VAL A 42 -11.07 7.03 14.07
C VAL A 42 -11.13 6.79 12.56
N VAL A 43 -12.33 6.64 11.99
CA VAL A 43 -12.53 6.46 10.54
C VAL A 43 -11.99 7.66 9.76
N MET A 44 -12.28 8.88 10.21
CA MET A 44 -11.78 10.09 9.55
C MET A 44 -10.25 10.22 9.63
N MET A 45 -9.65 9.88 10.78
CA MET A 45 -8.19 9.85 10.93
C MET A 45 -7.56 8.79 10.02
N PHE A 46 -8.15 7.59 9.95
CA PHE A 46 -7.69 6.52 9.06
C PHE A 46 -7.76 6.95 7.59
N PHE A 47 -8.88 7.54 7.17
CA PHE A 47 -9.06 8.04 5.80
C PHE A 47 -8.03 9.12 5.45
N GLN A 48 -7.75 10.05 6.37
CA GLN A 48 -6.69 11.04 6.19
C GLN A 48 -5.31 10.38 5.95
N GLN A 49 -4.98 9.32 6.70
CA GLN A 49 -3.73 8.60 6.50
C GLN A 49 -3.68 7.86 5.16
N LEU A 50 -4.80 7.27 4.71
CA LEU A 50 -4.87 6.65 3.38
C LEU A 50 -4.60 7.66 2.26
N LEU A 51 -5.16 8.88 2.35
CA LEU A 51 -4.91 9.93 1.37
C LEU A 51 -3.44 10.37 1.36
N GLN A 52 -2.82 10.52 2.53
CA GLN A 52 -1.40 10.85 2.62
C GLN A 52 -0.51 9.74 2.05
N ASN A 53 -0.84 8.47 2.31
CA ASN A 53 -0.13 7.32 1.76
C ASN A 53 -0.24 7.24 0.23
N PHE A 54 -1.43 7.53 -0.31
CA PHE A 54 -1.65 7.62 -1.75
C PHE A 54 -0.82 8.73 -2.41
N ILE A 55 -0.78 9.93 -1.80
CA ILE A 55 0.05 11.04 -2.30
C ILE A 55 1.53 10.63 -2.30
N LEU A 56 2.01 10.02 -1.22
CA LEU A 56 3.37 9.52 -1.13
C LEU A 56 3.67 8.46 -2.20
N PHE A 57 2.74 7.54 -2.45
CA PHE A 57 2.86 6.56 -3.53
C PHE A 57 2.99 7.24 -4.89
N VAL A 58 2.16 8.25 -5.19
CA VAL A 58 2.23 9.01 -6.44
C VAL A 58 3.59 9.69 -6.59
N GLN A 59 4.13 10.30 -5.53
CA GLN A 59 5.46 10.91 -5.54
C GLN A 59 6.54 9.87 -5.85
N LYS A 60 6.56 8.74 -5.13
CA LYS A 60 7.54 7.66 -5.37
C LYS A 60 7.40 7.08 -6.79
N GLN A 61 6.19 6.97 -7.31
CA GLN A 61 5.96 6.46 -8.67
C GLN A 61 6.54 7.42 -9.73
N LEU A 62 6.52 8.74 -9.48
CA LEU A 62 7.16 9.73 -10.36
C LEU A 62 8.69 9.62 -10.31
N ASP A 63 9.26 9.33 -9.14
CA ASP A 63 10.71 9.26 -8.94
C ASP A 63 11.32 7.96 -9.49
N TYR A 64 10.67 6.81 -9.23
CA TYR A 64 11.26 5.48 -9.48
C TYR A 64 10.65 4.73 -10.67
N GLY A 65 9.44 5.09 -11.10
CA GLY A 65 8.67 4.31 -12.07
C GLY A 65 8.26 2.92 -11.57
N SER A 66 7.68 2.09 -12.46
CA SER A 66 7.10 0.78 -12.11
C SER A 66 8.04 -0.42 -12.28
N GLY A 67 9.15 -0.24 -13.00
CA GLY A 67 9.98 -1.35 -13.49
C GLY A 67 10.63 -2.20 -12.40
N ASN A 68 11.00 -1.60 -11.26
CA ASN A 68 11.60 -2.35 -10.14
C ASN A 68 10.62 -3.36 -9.54
N ILE A 69 9.36 -2.95 -9.34
CA ILE A 69 8.33 -3.86 -8.83
C ILE A 69 8.01 -4.92 -9.90
N ALA A 70 7.89 -4.53 -11.17
CA ALA A 70 7.59 -5.46 -12.25
C ALA A 70 8.63 -6.60 -12.37
N ARG A 71 9.91 -6.30 -12.12
CA ARG A 71 11.00 -7.27 -12.18
C ARG A 71 10.93 -8.34 -11.08
N PHE A 72 10.57 -7.95 -9.86
CA PHE A 72 10.62 -8.84 -8.69
C PHE A 72 9.26 -9.33 -8.21
N GLY A 73 8.17 -8.72 -8.70
CA GLY A 73 6.81 -9.11 -8.39
C GLY A 73 6.47 -9.01 -6.91
N GLU A 74 5.45 -9.77 -6.51
CA GLU A 74 4.97 -9.78 -5.13
C GLU A 74 6.00 -10.33 -4.14
N LEU A 75 6.88 -11.25 -4.56
CA LEU A 75 7.98 -11.75 -3.72
C LEU A 75 8.98 -10.63 -3.40
N GLY A 76 9.31 -9.78 -4.36
CA GLY A 76 10.14 -8.61 -4.12
C GLY A 76 9.51 -7.65 -3.13
N VAL A 77 8.20 -7.43 -3.24
CA VAL A 77 7.43 -6.62 -2.29
C VAL A 77 7.47 -7.23 -0.89
N MET A 78 7.26 -8.54 -0.77
CA MET A 78 7.31 -9.28 0.49
C MET A 78 8.67 -9.12 1.19
N VAL A 79 9.78 -9.28 0.47
CA VAL A 79 11.13 -9.12 1.03
C VAL A 79 11.34 -7.69 1.54
N ARG A 80 10.97 -6.67 0.76
CA ARG A 80 11.10 -5.27 1.18
C ARG A 80 10.20 -4.92 2.38
N ALA A 81 9.00 -5.50 2.44
CA ALA A 81 8.13 -5.37 3.59
C ALA A 81 8.78 -6.00 4.84
N ASN A 82 9.40 -7.17 4.70
CA ASN A 82 10.14 -7.81 5.78
C ASN A 82 11.30 -6.95 6.29
N ASP A 83 12.10 -6.35 5.40
CA ASP A 83 13.18 -5.43 5.81
C ASP A 83 12.64 -4.24 6.63
N LYS A 84 11.46 -3.72 6.25
CA LYS A 84 10.79 -2.64 6.98
C LYS A 84 10.23 -3.11 8.33
N ILE A 85 9.74 -4.35 8.43
CA ILE A 85 9.28 -4.96 9.70
C ILE A 85 10.46 -5.11 10.67
N GLU A 86 11.60 -5.63 10.22
CA GLU A 86 12.78 -5.80 11.08
C GLU A 86 13.33 -4.44 11.55
N ARG A 87 13.33 -3.44 10.65
CA ARG A 87 13.64 -2.06 11.02
C ARG A 87 12.67 -1.53 12.09
N LEU A 88 11.37 -1.69 11.86
CA LEU A 88 10.33 -1.23 12.78
C LEU A 88 10.49 -1.87 14.17
N ARG A 89 10.73 -3.19 14.21
CA ARG A 89 11.02 -3.93 15.44
C ARG A 89 12.20 -3.31 16.18
N THR A 90 13.29 -3.00 15.49
CA THR A 90 14.48 -2.38 16.07
C THR A 90 14.15 -1.00 16.66
N LEU A 91 13.45 -0.15 15.92
CA LEU A 91 13.08 1.20 16.36
C LEU A 91 12.19 1.17 17.61
N LEU A 92 11.21 0.27 17.65
CA LEU A 92 10.28 0.15 18.77
C LEU A 92 10.90 -0.47 20.02
N LEU A 93 11.74 -1.51 19.87
CA LEU A 93 12.31 -2.23 21.00
C LEU A 93 13.53 -1.51 21.60
N GLU A 94 14.31 -0.82 20.78
CA GLU A 94 15.53 -0.15 21.24
C GLU A 94 15.30 1.32 21.63
N ASN A 95 14.05 1.82 21.53
CA ASN A 95 13.63 3.19 21.80
C ASN A 95 14.57 4.25 21.18
N ARG A 96 15.10 3.95 19.98
CA ARG A 96 16.03 4.81 19.26
C ARG A 96 15.25 5.81 18.43
N GLU A 97 15.53 7.09 18.60
CA GLU A 97 15.09 8.12 17.65
C GLU A 97 15.94 8.02 16.38
N ALA A 98 15.32 7.54 15.29
CA ALA A 98 15.98 7.53 13.99
C ALA A 98 15.99 8.95 13.40
N LYS A 99 17.19 9.47 13.08
CA LYS A 99 17.31 10.75 12.36
C LYS A 99 16.79 10.66 10.91
N ASN A 100 16.86 9.48 10.31
CA ASN A 100 16.38 9.19 8.95
C ASN A 100 15.41 7.99 9.02
N GLU A 101 14.28 8.07 8.32
CA GLU A 101 13.19 7.07 8.31
C GLU A 101 12.63 6.77 9.72
N PRO A 102 11.88 7.71 10.33
CA PRO A 102 11.14 7.48 11.57
C PRO A 102 10.17 6.29 11.48
N VAL A 103 9.62 5.91 12.63
CA VAL A 103 8.61 4.84 12.76
C VAL A 103 7.41 5.09 11.83
N GLU A 104 6.97 6.35 11.73
CA GLU A 104 5.85 6.73 10.85
C GLU A 104 6.14 6.40 9.38
N ASP A 105 7.30 6.78 8.85
CA ASP A 105 7.69 6.49 7.46
C ASP A 105 7.68 4.99 7.19
N THR A 106 8.12 4.19 8.17
CA THR A 106 8.15 2.74 8.07
C THR A 106 6.73 2.15 7.97
N TRP A 107 5.77 2.66 8.76
CA TRP A 107 4.37 2.27 8.64
C TRP A 107 3.73 2.69 7.31
N ARG A 108 4.06 3.88 6.80
CA ARG A 108 3.59 4.34 5.48
C ARG A 108 4.12 3.47 4.35
N ASP A 109 5.39 3.07 4.43
CA ASP A 109 5.98 2.13 3.48
C ASP A 109 5.27 0.78 3.50
N LEU A 110 4.99 0.23 4.69
CA LEU A 110 4.27 -1.03 4.84
C LEU A 110 2.83 -0.94 4.30
N ALA A 111 2.11 0.15 4.57
CA ALA A 111 0.77 0.36 4.03
C ALA A 111 0.78 0.38 2.49
N ASN A 112 1.74 1.09 1.88
CA ASN A 112 1.88 1.13 0.43
C ASN A 112 2.35 -0.22 -0.15
N TYR A 113 3.26 -0.93 0.52
CA TYR A 113 3.66 -2.27 0.10
C TYR A 113 2.51 -3.28 0.15
N GLY A 114 1.59 -3.17 1.11
CA GLY A 114 0.37 -3.98 1.13
C GLY A 114 -0.47 -3.78 -0.14
N VAL A 115 -0.68 -2.53 -0.56
CA VAL A 115 -1.44 -2.23 -1.80
C VAL A 115 -0.67 -2.66 -3.04
N ILE A 116 0.64 -2.40 -3.12
CA ILE A 116 1.48 -2.81 -4.27
C ILE A 116 1.50 -4.35 -4.40
N GLY A 117 1.64 -5.06 -3.28
CA GLY A 117 1.59 -6.52 -3.24
C GLY A 117 0.25 -7.05 -3.75
N LEU A 118 -0.86 -6.45 -3.30
CA LEU A 118 -2.20 -6.77 -3.80
C LEU A 118 -2.33 -6.54 -5.32
N LEU A 119 -1.82 -5.42 -5.84
CA LEU A 119 -1.82 -5.15 -7.29
C LEU A 119 -1.02 -6.19 -8.07
N CYS A 120 0.14 -6.62 -7.55
CA CYS A 120 0.91 -7.71 -8.15
C CYS A 120 0.11 -9.02 -8.13
N HIS A 121 -0.45 -9.37 -6.97
CA HIS A 121 -1.23 -10.59 -6.79
C HIS A 121 -2.44 -10.70 -7.73
N LEU A 122 -3.10 -9.57 -7.98
CA LEU A 122 -4.24 -9.46 -8.90
C LEU A 122 -3.82 -9.35 -10.38
N GLY A 123 -2.52 -9.28 -10.68
CA GLY A 123 -2.03 -9.08 -12.05
C GLY A 123 -2.33 -7.68 -12.60
N LEU A 124 -2.56 -6.70 -11.73
CA LEU A 124 -2.89 -5.31 -12.09
C LEU A 124 -1.65 -4.40 -12.15
N TRP A 125 -0.50 -4.86 -11.62
CA TRP A 125 0.74 -4.11 -11.74
C TRP A 125 1.27 -4.14 -13.18
N PRO A 126 1.58 -2.98 -13.80
CA PRO A 126 2.01 -2.94 -15.20
C PRO A 126 3.32 -3.70 -15.40
N GLU A 127 3.43 -4.40 -16.53
CA GLU A 127 4.63 -5.15 -16.95
C GLU A 127 5.04 -6.31 -16.03
N TYR A 128 4.27 -6.59 -14.97
CA TYR A 128 4.45 -7.78 -14.14
C TYR A 128 3.66 -8.96 -14.72
N GLN A 129 4.33 -10.07 -15.01
CA GLN A 129 3.67 -11.34 -15.27
C GLN A 129 3.54 -12.09 -13.95
N LYS A 130 2.29 -12.30 -13.51
CA LYS A 130 2.00 -13.06 -12.30
C LYS A 130 2.68 -14.42 -12.37
N MET A 131 3.55 -14.70 -11.40
CA MET A 131 4.14 -16.04 -11.27
C MET A 131 3.10 -17.00 -10.72
N ASP A 132 3.06 -18.21 -11.29
CA ASP A 132 2.32 -19.33 -10.73
C ASP A 132 3.19 -20.00 -9.67
N TYR A 133 2.71 -20.05 -8.42
CA TYR A 133 3.40 -20.70 -7.31
C TYR A 133 2.85 -22.09 -7.01
N SER A 134 1.84 -22.56 -7.74
CA SER A 134 1.20 -23.86 -7.50
C SER A 134 2.13 -25.06 -7.76
N ASP A 135 3.19 -24.86 -8.54
CA ASP A 135 4.15 -25.91 -8.92
C ASP A 135 5.43 -25.96 -8.07
N LYS A 136 5.55 -25.13 -7.02
CA LYS A 136 6.74 -25.13 -6.15
C LYS A 136 6.41 -25.75 -4.80
N GLU A 137 6.77 -27.02 -4.62
CA GLU A 137 6.88 -27.59 -3.28
C GLU A 137 7.79 -26.67 -2.45
N TYR A 138 7.23 -26.07 -1.40
CA TYR A 138 8.01 -25.34 -0.41
C TYR A 138 8.91 -26.35 0.31
N GLN A 139 10.19 -26.36 -0.04
CA GLN A 139 11.20 -27.05 0.75
C GLN A 139 11.67 -26.08 1.84
N ASP A 140 11.32 -26.38 3.09
CA ASP A 140 11.80 -25.62 4.24
C ASP A 140 13.34 -25.74 4.32
N PRO A 141 14.11 -24.64 4.18
CA PRO A 141 15.56 -24.70 4.32
C PRO A 141 16.02 -24.99 5.76
N ASN A 142 15.12 -24.87 6.75
CA ASN A 142 15.37 -25.16 8.16
C ASN A 142 14.26 -26.08 8.73
N PRO A 143 14.20 -27.35 8.33
CA PRO A 143 13.23 -28.28 8.90
C PRO A 143 13.42 -28.36 10.42
N PRO A 144 12.35 -28.53 11.21
CA PRO A 144 12.46 -28.72 12.65
C PRO A 144 13.42 -29.87 12.93
N ALA A 145 14.34 -29.67 13.88
CA ALA A 145 15.26 -30.72 14.31
C ALA A 145 14.45 -31.97 14.67
N SER A 146 14.82 -33.11 14.07
CA SER A 146 14.13 -34.37 14.33
C SER A 146 14.16 -34.69 15.85
N PRO A 147 13.06 -35.22 16.41
CA PRO A 147 12.94 -35.49 17.84
C PRO A 147 13.96 -36.50 18.36
#